data_AF-A0A182TTF1-F1
#
_entry.id   AF-A0A182TTF1-F1
#
_cell.length_a   1.000
_cell.length_b   1.000
_cell.length_c   1.000
_cell.angle_alpha   90.00
_cell.angle_beta   90.00
_cell.angle_gamma   90.00
#
_symmetry.space_group_name_H-M   'P 1'
#
loop_
_entity.id
_entity.type
_entity.pdbx_description
1 polymer ?
#
loop_
_entity_poly.entity_id
_entity_poly.type
_entity_poly.pdbx_seq_one_letter_code
_entity_poly.pdbx_strand_id
1 'polypeptide(L)'
;MFSTSYHRTKWTYADELLNQFVADFANVYNQELINSNAHILLHVLEDVEKFSDLSIISAYDFEARLHDINQLVQTGRYSSAQAVNRVSELQQLESTRLIPVVPILWSTVKSVGHYTQASVRPGFTFRL
;
A
#
# COMPACT_ATOMS: atom_id res chain seq x y z
N MET A 1 -3.38 -20.92 2.09
CA MET A 1 -3.46 -22.40 1.89
C MET A 1 -4.78 -22.77 1.20
N PHE A 2 -5.16 -22.11 0.09
CA PHE A 2 -6.48 -22.32 -0.54
C PHE A 2 -6.47 -22.44 -2.07
N SER A 3 -5.29 -22.39 -2.71
CA SER A 3 -5.15 -22.70 -4.13
C SER A 3 -3.82 -23.38 -4.32
N THR A 4 -3.83 -24.70 -4.24
CA THR A 4 -2.73 -25.52 -4.75
C THR A 4 -3.29 -26.32 -5.92
N SER A 5 -2.47 -26.52 -6.95
CA SER A 5 -2.76 -27.40 -8.10
C SER A 5 -3.32 -28.78 -7.72
N TYR A 6 -3.12 -29.21 -6.47
CA TYR A 6 -3.70 -30.39 -5.84
C TYR A 6 -5.23 -30.49 -5.98
N HIS A 7 -5.95 -29.36 -5.99
CA HIS A 7 -7.42 -29.33 -6.14
C HIS A 7 -7.90 -28.95 -7.53
N ARG A 8 -7.04 -29.06 -8.56
CA ARG A 8 -7.39 -28.71 -9.95
C ARG A 8 -8.64 -29.42 -10.46
N THR A 9 -8.87 -30.66 -10.06
CA THR A 9 -10.06 -31.43 -10.44
C THR A 9 -11.38 -30.81 -9.96
N LYS A 10 -11.32 -29.90 -8.98
CA LYS A 10 -12.49 -29.19 -8.44
C LYS A 10 -12.73 -27.83 -9.08
N TRP A 11 -11.83 -27.35 -9.94
CA TRP A 11 -11.91 -26.01 -10.51
C TRP A 11 -13.16 -25.81 -11.35
N THR A 12 -13.48 -26.77 -12.24
CA THR A 12 -14.71 -26.73 -13.05
C THR A 12 -15.96 -26.69 -12.19
N TYR A 13 -16.00 -27.50 -11.12
CA TYR A 13 -17.15 -27.48 -10.20
C TYR A 13 -17.25 -26.17 -9.42
N ALA A 14 -16.13 -25.58 -9.00
CA ALA A 14 -16.13 -24.27 -8.36
C ALA A 14 -16.60 -23.16 -9.31
N ASP A 15 -16.23 -23.24 -10.59
CA ASP A 15 -16.68 -22.32 -11.63
C ASP A 15 -18.20 -22.40 -11.85
N GLU A 16 -18.77 -23.61 -11.89
CA GLU A 16 -20.22 -23.81 -11.94
C GLU A 16 -20.92 -23.13 -10.75
N LEU A 17 -20.37 -23.26 -9.54
CA LEU A 17 -20.93 -22.61 -8.34
C LEU A 17 -20.83 -21.09 -8.40
N LEU A 18 -19.74 -20.53 -8.94
CA LEU A 18 -19.58 -19.08 -9.11
C LEU A 18 -20.55 -18.53 -10.16
N ASN A 19 -20.71 -19.23 -11.29
CA ASN A 19 -21.71 -18.89 -12.31
C ASN A 19 -23.12 -18.89 -11.73
N GLN A 20 -23.48 -19.94 -10.97
CA GLN A 20 -24.77 -20.04 -10.31
C GLN A 20 -24.98 -18.92 -9.29
N PHE A 21 -23.96 -18.60 -8.48
CA PHE A 21 -24.01 -17.49 -7.53
C PHE A 21 -24.31 -16.15 -8.21
N VAL A 22 -23.62 -15.83 -9.32
CA VAL A 22 -23.84 -14.57 -10.04
C VAL A 22 -25.24 -14.51 -10.66
N ALA A 23 -25.72 -15.63 -11.21
CA ALA A 23 -27.08 -15.73 -11.74
C ALA A 23 -28.14 -15.53 -10.64
N ASP A 24 -27.97 -16.19 -9.50
CA ASP A 24 -28.90 -16.07 -8.36
C ASP A 24 -28.83 -14.69 -7.70
N PHE A 25 -27.65 -14.08 -7.65
CA PHE A 25 -27.48 -12.71 -7.18
C PHE A 25 -28.33 -11.73 -8.01
N ALA A 26 -28.31 -11.88 -9.34
CA ALA A 26 -29.14 -11.11 -10.25
C ALA A 26 -30.63 -11.24 -9.91
N ASN A 27 -31.07 -12.48 -9.67
CA ASN A 27 -32.47 -12.81 -9.41
C ASN A 27 -32.95 -12.31 -8.04
N VAL A 28 -32.11 -12.39 -7.01
CA VAL A 28 -32.48 -12.03 -5.63
C VAL A 28 -32.41 -10.53 -5.40
N TYR A 29 -31.38 -9.86 -5.94
CA TYR A 29 -31.11 -8.46 -5.61
C TYR A 29 -31.47 -7.45 -6.70
N ASN A 30 -31.57 -7.89 -7.96
CA ASN A 30 -31.70 -7.12 -9.21
C ASN A 30 -30.40 -7.14 -10.04
N GLN A 31 -30.56 -7.37 -11.34
CA GLN A 31 -29.48 -7.43 -12.32
C GLN A 31 -28.66 -6.13 -12.40
N GLU A 32 -29.30 -4.98 -12.14
CA GLU A 32 -28.63 -3.68 -12.12
C GLU A 32 -27.57 -3.56 -11.01
N LEU A 33 -27.63 -4.41 -9.98
CA LEU A 33 -26.66 -4.45 -8.90
C LEU A 33 -25.45 -5.34 -9.20
N ILE A 34 -25.44 -6.04 -10.35
CA ILE A 34 -24.26 -6.74 -10.83
C ILE A 34 -23.26 -5.69 -11.31
N ASN A 35 -22.35 -5.33 -10.40
CA ASN A 35 -21.20 -4.50 -10.72
C ASN A 35 -20.00 -5.36 -11.15
N SER A 36 -18.92 -4.71 -11.54
CA SER A 36 -17.69 -5.37 -11.96
C SER A 36 -17.15 -6.37 -10.94
N ASN A 37 -17.38 -6.17 -9.64
CA ASN A 37 -16.89 -7.09 -8.60
C ASN A 37 -17.59 -8.45 -8.67
N ALA A 38 -18.90 -8.47 -8.88
CA ALA A 38 -19.65 -9.71 -9.07
C ALA A 38 -19.32 -10.37 -10.42
N HIS A 39 -19.15 -9.56 -11.47
CA HIS A 39 -18.83 -10.07 -12.81
C HIS A 39 -17.44 -10.72 -12.90
N ILE A 40 -16.45 -10.19 -12.18
CA ILE A 40 -15.08 -10.76 -12.14
C ILE A 40 -15.09 -12.22 -11.70
N LEU A 41 -16.06 -12.65 -10.87
CA LEU A 41 -16.16 -14.04 -10.41
C LEU A 41 -16.34 -15.04 -11.55
N LEU A 42 -16.93 -14.62 -12.68
CA LEU A 42 -17.11 -15.45 -13.87
C LEU A 42 -15.80 -15.72 -14.63
N HIS A 43 -14.77 -14.89 -14.40
CA HIS A 43 -13.48 -14.97 -15.08
C HIS A 43 -12.38 -15.60 -14.22
N VAL A 44 -12.69 -15.90 -12.94
CA VAL A 44 -11.69 -16.43 -11.99
C VAL A 44 -11.09 -17.75 -12.47
N LEU A 45 -11.87 -18.64 -13.08
CA LEU A 45 -11.34 -19.89 -13.62
C LEU A 45 -10.32 -19.64 -14.74
N GLU A 46 -10.67 -18.80 -15.72
CA GLU A 46 -9.80 -18.45 -16.83
C GLU A 46 -8.48 -17.82 -16.34
N ASP A 47 -8.56 -16.94 -15.33
CA ASP A 47 -7.40 -16.33 -14.70
C ASP A 47 -6.51 -17.35 -13.98
N VAL A 48 -7.10 -18.30 -13.25
CA VAL A 48 -6.35 -19.36 -12.55
C VAL A 48 -5.68 -20.31 -13.55
N GLU A 49 -6.34 -20.63 -14.65
CA GLU A 49 -5.76 -21.47 -15.71
C GLU A 49 -4.60 -20.77 -16.43
N LYS A 50 -4.71 -19.45 -16.64
CA LYS A 50 -3.72 -18.65 -17.37
C LYS A 50 -2.54 -18.21 -16.52
N PHE A 51 -2.77 -17.81 -15.27
CA PHE A 51 -1.79 -17.13 -14.42
C PHE A 51 -1.38 -17.94 -13.19
N SER A 52 -1.87 -19.18 -13.06
CA SER A 52 -1.63 -20.11 -11.94
C SER A 52 -2.58 -19.92 -10.75
N ASP A 53 -2.31 -20.66 -9.68
CA ASP A 53 -3.08 -20.72 -8.45
C ASP A 53 -3.49 -19.32 -7.93
N LEU A 54 -4.72 -19.21 -7.41
CA LEU A 54 -5.32 -17.97 -6.89
C LEU A 54 -4.43 -17.29 -5.83
N SER A 55 -3.68 -18.07 -5.04
CA SER A 55 -2.75 -17.51 -4.04
C SER A 55 -1.60 -16.70 -4.65
N ILE A 56 -1.25 -16.94 -5.91
CA ILE A 56 -0.18 -16.24 -6.61
C ILE A 56 -0.73 -14.96 -7.26
N ILE A 57 -1.95 -15.03 -7.78
CA ILE A 57 -2.55 -13.95 -8.57
C ILE A 57 -3.41 -13.01 -7.71
N SER A 58 -3.75 -13.42 -6.48
CA SER A 58 -4.54 -12.60 -5.57
C SER A 58 -3.76 -11.40 -5.06
N ALA A 59 -4.40 -10.22 -5.13
CA ALA A 59 -3.88 -9.00 -4.53
C ALA A 59 -4.15 -8.89 -3.02
N TYR A 60 -4.76 -9.91 -2.40
CA TYR A 60 -5.21 -9.87 -1.00
C TYR A 60 -4.09 -9.53 -0.01
N ASP A 61 -2.90 -10.11 -0.20
CA ASP A 61 -1.74 -9.83 0.66
C ASP A 61 -1.29 -8.36 0.62
N PHE A 62 -1.65 -7.65 -0.46
CA PHE A 62 -1.34 -6.22 -0.63
C PHE A 62 -2.49 -5.30 -0.23
N GLU A 63 -3.68 -5.83 0.10
CA GLU A 63 -4.88 -5.04 0.41
C GLU A 63 -4.66 -4.11 1.61
N ALA A 64 -4.04 -4.63 2.67
CA ALA A 64 -3.73 -3.85 3.86
C ALA A 64 -2.83 -2.65 3.55
N ARG A 65 -1.79 -2.85 2.72
CA ARG A 65 -0.90 -1.77 2.29
C ARG A 65 -1.60 -0.81 1.32
N LEU A 66 -2.46 -1.32 0.44
CA LEU A 66 -3.24 -0.49 -0.47
C LEU A 66 -4.20 0.43 0.30
N HIS A 67 -4.82 -0.08 1.37
CA HIS A 67 -5.63 0.73 2.29
C HIS A 67 -4.82 1.89 2.87
N ASP A 68 -3.64 1.62 3.45
CA ASP A 68 -2.75 2.66 3.98
C ASP A 68 -2.42 3.72 2.91
N ILE A 69 -2.08 3.29 1.70
CA ILE A 69 -1.72 4.18 0.59
C ILE A 69 -2.92 5.04 0.17
N ASN A 70 -4.12 4.48 0.11
CA ASN A 70 -5.32 5.22 -0.26
C ASN A 70 -5.63 6.34 0.74
N GLN A 71 -5.32 6.16 2.03
CA GLN A 71 -5.47 7.21 3.04
C GLN A 71 -4.51 8.40 2.84
N LEU A 72 -3.43 8.22 2.07
CA LEU A 72 -2.49 9.30 1.73
C LEU A 72 -2.96 10.14 0.53
N VAL A 73 -3.86 9.61 -0.29
CA VAL A 73 -4.36 10.27 -1.50
C VAL A 73 -5.54 11.17 -1.14
N GLN A 74 -5.44 12.47 -1.44
CA GLN A 74 -6.46 13.45 -1.03
C GLN A 74 -7.53 13.67 -2.10
N THR A 75 -7.22 13.43 -3.38
CA THR A 75 -8.15 13.65 -4.49
C THR A 75 -7.99 12.57 -5.56
N GLY A 76 -9.06 12.28 -6.32
CA GLY A 76 -8.98 11.36 -7.46
C GLY A 76 -8.09 11.85 -8.62
N ARG A 77 -7.77 13.15 -8.68
CA ARG A 77 -6.92 13.70 -9.74
C ARG A 77 -5.46 13.29 -9.53
N TYR A 78 -4.89 12.58 -10.51
CA TYR A 78 -3.52 12.05 -10.44
C TYR A 78 -3.25 11.21 -9.19
N SER A 79 -4.22 10.42 -8.74
CA SER A 79 -4.16 9.61 -7.50
C SER A 79 -2.89 8.75 -7.41
N SER A 80 -2.48 8.09 -8.51
CA SER A 80 -1.26 7.29 -8.54
C SER A 80 0.00 8.12 -8.32
N ALA A 81 0.09 9.31 -8.93
CA ALA A 81 1.24 10.21 -8.72
C ALA A 81 1.27 10.73 -7.29
N GLN A 82 0.11 11.04 -6.70
CA GLN A 82 0.01 11.41 -5.29
C GLN A 82 0.50 10.28 -4.38
N ALA A 83 0.02 9.05 -4.59
CA ALA A 83 0.44 7.89 -3.82
C ALA A 83 1.96 7.69 -3.87
N VAL A 84 2.56 7.73 -5.06
CA VAL A 84 4.01 7.58 -5.24
C VAL A 84 4.78 8.69 -4.51
N ASN A 85 4.38 9.95 -4.68
CA ASN A 85 5.04 11.08 -4.02
C ASN A 85 4.95 10.98 -2.50
N ARG A 86 3.77 10.67 -1.94
CA ARG A 86 3.58 10.54 -0.49
C ARG A 86 4.36 9.39 0.11
N VAL A 87 4.40 8.23 -0.55
CA VAL A 87 5.23 7.10 -0.11
C VAL A 87 6.71 7.48 -0.13
N SER A 88 7.16 8.21 -1.16
CA SER A 88 8.55 8.69 -1.25
C SER A 88 8.89 9.68 -0.14
N GLU A 89 8.00 10.64 0.16
CA GLU A 89 8.15 11.59 1.28
C GLU A 89 8.30 10.84 2.61
N LEU A 90 7.45 9.83 2.88
CA LEU A 90 7.52 9.02 4.10
C LEU A 90 8.84 8.25 4.21
N GLN A 91 9.32 7.64 3.11
CA GLN A 91 10.61 6.95 3.08
C GLN A 91 11.79 7.90 3.37
N GLN A 92 11.72 9.14 2.89
CA GLN A 92 12.74 10.16 3.17
C GLN A 92 12.72 10.60 4.64
N LEU A 93 11.54 10.76 5.24
CA LEU A 93 11.40 11.10 6.66
C LEU A 93 11.94 9.99 7.57
N GLU A 94 11.62 8.72 7.26
CA GLU A 94 12.14 7.57 8.01
C GLU A 94 13.65 7.47 7.90
N SER A 95 14.22 7.62 6.70
CA SER A 95 15.68 7.60 6.54
C SER A 95 16.36 8.76 7.29
N THR A 96 15.75 9.96 7.31
CA THR A 96 16.25 11.11 8.07
C THR A 96 16.18 10.89 9.58
N ARG A 97 15.13 10.25 10.11
CA ARG A 97 15.02 9.89 11.53
C ARG A 97 16.08 8.89 11.97
N LEU A 98 16.49 8.00 11.06
CA LEU A 98 17.51 6.99 11.32
C LEU A 98 18.94 7.52 11.17
N ILE A 99 19.13 8.74 10.65
CA ILE A 99 20.43 9.43 10.77
C ILE A 99 20.60 9.69 12.26
N PRO A 100 21.60 9.07 12.95
CA PRO A 100 21.88 9.43 14.32
C PRO A 100 22.17 10.92 14.30
N VAL A 101 21.51 11.70 15.16
CA VAL A 101 21.81 13.12 15.35
C VAL A 101 23.31 13.20 15.53
N VAL A 102 24.03 13.55 14.45
CA VAL A 102 25.47 13.66 14.50
C VAL A 102 25.69 14.79 15.50
N PRO A 103 26.35 14.54 16.64
CA PRO A 103 26.61 15.60 17.60
C PRO A 103 27.29 16.70 16.81
N ILE A 104 26.68 17.90 16.82
CA ILE A 104 27.06 19.06 16.02
C ILE A 104 28.58 19.08 15.89
N LEU A 105 29.09 18.63 14.75
CA LEU A 105 30.52 18.44 14.51
C LEU A 105 31.14 19.76 14.08
N TRP A 106 30.49 20.91 14.26
CA TRP A 106 31.06 22.22 14.00
C TRP A 106 30.29 23.27 14.78
N SER A 107 31.02 24.14 15.48
CA SER A 107 30.40 25.21 16.24
C SER A 107 29.71 26.19 15.28
N THR A 108 28.43 26.46 15.51
CA THR A 108 27.62 27.38 14.71
C THR A 108 27.17 28.55 15.57
N VAL A 109 27.15 29.74 14.99
CA VAL A 109 26.52 30.92 15.60
C VAL A 109 25.44 31.41 14.65
N LYS A 110 24.23 31.61 15.18
CA LYS A 110 23.10 32.19 14.43
C LYS A 110 22.46 33.32 15.22
N SER A 111 22.06 34.38 14.51
CA SER A 111 21.27 35.46 15.07
C SER A 111 19.79 35.08 15.01
N VAL A 112 19.11 35.09 16.16
CA VAL A 112 17.69 34.74 16.28
C VAL A 112 16.99 35.91 16.98
N GLY A 113 16.37 36.78 16.18
CA GLY A 113 15.74 38.00 16.68
C GLY A 113 16.75 38.91 17.39
N HIS A 114 16.55 39.15 18.69
CA HIS A 114 17.42 40.00 19.51
C HIS A 114 18.57 39.27 20.21
N TYR A 115 18.70 37.95 20.05
CA TYR A 115 19.73 37.17 20.73
C TYR A 115 20.55 36.35 19.74
N THR A 116 21.79 36.08 20.15
CA THR A 116 22.72 35.24 19.40
C THR A 116 22.78 33.87 20.06
N GLN A 117 22.43 32.82 19.31
CA GLN A 117 22.55 31.45 19.77
C GLN A 117 23.81 30.82 19.18
N ALA A 118 24.71 30.37 20.06
CA ALA A 118 25.89 29.59 19.68
C ALA A 118 25.70 28.13 20.08
N SER A 119 25.80 27.21 19.12
CA SER A 119 25.89 25.77 19.37
C SER A 119 27.36 25.37 19.30
N VAL A 120 27.87 24.75 20.36
CA VAL A 120 29.29 24.44 20.52
C VAL A 120 29.48 22.92 20.58
N ARG A 121 30.58 22.41 20.01
CA ARG A 121 30.89 20.98 20.04
C ARG A 121 31.17 20.51 21.49
N PRO A 122 30.86 19.25 21.82
CA PRO A 122 31.28 18.66 23.10
C PRO A 122 32.81 18.74 23.30
N GLY A 123 33.27 19.12 24.49
CA GLY A 123 34.70 19.26 24.83
C GLY A 123 35.32 20.65 24.56
N PHE A 124 34.52 21.61 24.10
CA PHE A 124 34.98 22.99 23.93
C PHE A 124 35.24 23.66 25.28
N THR A 125 36.42 24.27 25.45
CA THR A 125 36.79 25.00 26.67
C THR A 125 36.97 26.49 26.34
N PHE A 126 36.14 27.35 26.91
CA PHE A 126 36.41 28.79 26.94
C PHE A 126 37.35 29.09 28.10
N ARG A 127 38.49 29.74 27.83
CA ARG A 127 39.29 30.41 28.85
C ARG A 127 39.19 31.91 28.63
N LEU A 128 38.83 32.62 29.71
CA LEU A 128 38.71 34.07 29.78
C LEU A 128 40.01 34.66 30.33
#